data_AF-A0A8D8H4C6-F1
#
_entry.id   AF-A0A8D8H4C6-F1
#
_cell.length_a   1.000
_cell.length_b   1.000
_cell.length_c   1.000
_cell.angle_alpha   90.00
_cell.angle_beta   90.00
_cell.angle_gamma   90.00
#
_symmetry.space_group_name_H-M   'P 1'
#
loop_
_entity.id
_entity.type
_entity.pdbx_description
1 polymer ?
#
loop_
_entity_poly.entity_id
_entity_poly.type
_entity_poly.pdbx_seq_one_letter_code
_entity_poly.pdbx_strand_id
1 'polypeptide(L)'
;GNSFNMNRSKTSNKTGKQYWNIIKSLSFNIHLNSNKSEENSDSHLDSSSNVAAKNSELLERLTKLEKDVATLQQNQKSINDVLNSNNNNYKLLPENALDPCETARSSGVYKIQQFNQNVYCEMDTFSGGWLVIQQRVRKEDGFRLNFDRYWTEFQAGFGTVEKDGEFWLGLEMLHQITHSGEYELAVEFRDSN
;
A
#
# COMPACT_ATOMS: atom_id res chain seq x y z
N GLY A 1 20.38 -25.08 5.27
CA GLY A 1 19.60 -24.21 4.36
C GLY A 1 20.55 -23.30 3.64
N ASN A 2 20.23 -22.94 2.39
CA ASN A 2 21.15 -22.22 1.50
C ASN A 2 20.57 -20.89 1.01
N SER A 3 21.41 -19.84 1.01
CA SER A 3 21.05 -18.42 0.75
C SER A 3 22.22 -17.65 0.10
N PHE A 4 21.91 -16.66 -0.78
CA PHE A 4 22.77 -15.93 -1.77
C PHE A 4 22.38 -14.42 -1.94
N ASN A 5 23.28 -13.40 -2.04
CA ASN A 5 22.90 -11.93 -1.85
C ASN A 5 23.91 -10.72 -2.24
N MET A 6 23.57 -9.36 -2.15
CA MET A 6 24.29 -8.14 -2.78
C MET A 6 23.98 -6.57 -2.46
N ASN A 7 24.72 -5.48 -2.97
CA ASN A 7 24.58 -3.99 -2.55
C ASN A 7 25.06 -2.68 -3.44
N ARG A 8 24.53 -1.38 -3.27
CA ARG A 8 24.79 0.01 -3.92
C ARG A 8 24.12 1.35 -3.26
N SER A 9 24.07 2.61 -3.85
CA SER A 9 23.64 3.94 -3.17
C SER A 9 23.02 5.17 -3.99
N LYS A 10 22.19 6.14 -3.40
CA LYS A 10 21.62 7.47 -3.95
C LYS A 10 20.78 8.47 -3.01
N THR A 11 20.30 9.67 -3.47
CA THR A 11 19.32 10.71 -2.83
C THR A 11 18.24 11.41 -3.78
N SER A 12 17.32 12.32 -3.27
CA SER A 12 15.82 12.56 -3.52
C SER A 12 15.21 13.97 -3.95
N ASN A 13 13.84 14.13 -4.19
CA ASN A 13 12.84 15.19 -3.67
C ASN A 13 11.32 15.29 -4.23
N LYS A 14 10.43 16.18 -3.64
CA LYS A 14 8.90 16.36 -3.54
C LYS A 14 8.08 17.44 -4.38
N THR A 15 6.70 17.50 -4.33
CA THR A 15 5.76 18.63 -3.82
C THR A 15 4.22 18.63 -4.24
N GLY A 16 3.31 19.30 -3.47
CA GLY A 16 1.88 19.61 -3.84
C GLY A 16 1.02 20.46 -2.84
N LYS A 17 0.75 21.76 -3.11
CA LYS A 17 0.08 22.72 -2.16
C LYS A 17 -0.94 23.72 -2.76
N GLN A 18 -1.31 23.63 -4.05
CA GLN A 18 -2.00 24.71 -4.77
C GLN A 18 -3.56 24.65 -4.79
N TYR A 19 -4.20 23.51 -4.48
CA TYR A 19 -5.64 23.32 -4.78
C TYR A 19 -6.64 23.89 -3.74
N TRP A 20 -6.21 24.27 -2.53
CA TRP A 20 -7.14 24.58 -1.42
C TRP A 20 -7.82 25.96 -1.48
N ASN A 21 -7.27 26.93 -2.20
CA ASN A 21 -7.77 28.31 -2.17
C ASN A 21 -9.00 28.55 -3.05
N ILE A 22 -9.21 27.71 -4.07
CA ILE A 22 -10.32 27.86 -5.02
C ILE A 22 -11.66 27.51 -4.35
N ILE A 23 -11.69 26.45 -3.54
CA ILE A 23 -12.92 25.92 -2.92
C ILE A 23 -13.57 26.93 -1.96
N LYS A 24 -12.78 27.73 -1.22
CA LYS A 24 -13.32 28.71 -0.27
C LYS A 24 -14.13 29.83 -0.93
N SER A 25 -13.76 30.24 -2.15
CA SER A 25 -14.43 31.36 -2.83
C SER A 25 -15.84 31.02 -3.33
N LEU A 26 -16.07 29.77 -3.72
CA LEU A 26 -17.36 29.32 -4.28
C LEU A 26 -18.46 29.19 -3.21
N SER A 27 -18.09 28.88 -1.97
CA SER A 27 -19.05 28.70 -0.87
C SER A 27 -19.73 30.00 -0.41
N PHE A 28 -19.10 31.17 -0.60
CA PHE A 28 -19.64 32.44 -0.10
C PHE A 28 -20.75 33.00 -1.00
N ASN A 29 -20.65 32.82 -2.33
CA ASN A 29 -21.62 33.34 -3.28
C ASN A 29 -22.99 32.63 -3.23
N ILE A 30 -23.01 31.37 -2.78
CA ILE A 30 -24.26 30.60 -2.66
C ILE A 30 -25.15 31.13 -1.52
N HIS A 31 -24.56 31.71 -0.47
CA HIS A 31 -25.31 32.19 0.70
C HIS A 31 -26.08 33.50 0.44
N LEU A 32 -25.60 34.34 -0.49
CA LEU A 32 -26.20 35.65 -0.76
C LEU A 32 -27.45 35.60 -1.64
N ASN A 33 -27.61 34.58 -2.48
CA ASN A 33 -28.77 34.45 -3.38
C ASN A 33 -30.01 33.84 -2.70
N SER A 34 -29.88 33.31 -1.49
CA SER A 34 -30.98 32.69 -0.73
C SER A 34 -31.97 33.71 -0.12
N ASN A 35 -31.57 34.97 0.07
CA ASN A 35 -32.32 35.93 0.89
C ASN A 35 -33.22 36.89 0.09
N LYS A 36 -33.43 36.65 -1.21
CA LYS A 36 -34.11 37.61 -2.12
C LYS A 36 -35.50 37.17 -2.60
N SER A 37 -36.05 36.08 -2.06
CA SER A 37 -37.25 35.41 -2.58
C SER A 37 -38.49 35.45 -1.68
N GLU A 38 -38.52 36.20 -0.58
CA GLU A 38 -39.64 36.16 0.40
C GLU A 38 -40.71 37.27 0.30
N GLU A 39 -40.71 38.14 -0.72
CA GLU A 39 -41.78 39.15 -0.90
C GLU A 39 -42.57 38.94 -2.21
N ASN A 40 -43.54 38.01 -2.22
CA ASN A 40 -44.76 38.09 -3.03
C ASN A 40 -45.71 36.91 -2.73
N SER A 41 -46.87 37.20 -2.16
CA SER A 41 -47.96 36.25 -1.86
C SER A 41 -49.26 36.72 -2.50
N ASP A 42 -49.88 35.88 -3.34
CA ASP A 42 -51.25 35.36 -3.14
C ASP A 42 -51.82 34.67 -4.40
N SER A 43 -52.26 33.42 -4.23
CA SER A 43 -53.24 32.65 -5.04
C SER A 43 -52.95 31.14 -5.10
N HIS A 44 -52.50 30.47 -4.03
CA HIS A 44 -52.32 29.01 -4.11
C HIS A 44 -52.24 28.31 -2.73
N LEU A 45 -53.37 28.19 -2.02
CA LEU A 45 -53.39 27.58 -0.68
C LEU A 45 -53.36 26.02 -0.71
N ASP A 46 -53.78 25.39 -1.81
CA ASP A 46 -53.79 23.92 -1.94
C ASP A 46 -52.49 23.32 -2.53
N SER A 47 -51.72 24.14 -3.25
CA SER A 47 -50.37 23.75 -3.68
C SER A 47 -49.32 24.04 -2.61
N SER A 48 -49.52 25.05 -1.75
CA SER A 48 -48.64 25.33 -0.61
C SER A 48 -48.58 24.18 0.41
N SER A 49 -49.68 23.47 0.66
CA SER A 49 -49.67 22.29 1.55
C SER A 49 -48.89 21.12 0.94
N ASN A 50 -49.04 20.90 -0.37
CA ASN A 50 -48.30 19.88 -1.13
C ASN A 50 -46.81 20.22 -1.27
N VAL A 51 -46.47 21.50 -1.41
CA VAL A 51 -45.09 21.99 -1.44
C VAL A 51 -44.45 21.84 -0.06
N ALA A 52 -45.15 22.20 1.01
CA ALA A 52 -44.66 22.00 2.37
C ALA A 52 -44.42 20.51 2.71
N ALA A 53 -45.33 19.63 2.29
CA ALA A 53 -45.17 18.18 2.46
C ALA A 53 -43.97 17.63 1.68
N LYS A 54 -43.81 18.01 0.40
CA LYS A 54 -42.63 17.64 -0.40
C LYS A 54 -41.32 18.19 0.18
N ASN A 55 -41.36 19.40 0.73
CA ASN A 55 -40.20 19.99 1.39
C ASN A 55 -39.84 19.24 2.68
N SER A 56 -40.85 18.76 3.44
CA SER A 56 -40.60 17.93 4.63
C SER A 56 -39.97 16.58 4.29
N GLU A 57 -40.41 15.94 3.19
CA GLU A 57 -39.82 14.69 2.70
C GLU A 57 -38.39 14.92 2.17
N LEU A 58 -38.16 16.05 1.50
CA LEU A 58 -36.84 16.42 1.01
C LEU A 58 -35.86 16.64 2.17
N LEU A 59 -36.29 17.31 3.23
CA LEU A 59 -35.49 17.51 4.44
C LEU A 59 -35.13 16.18 5.11
N GLU A 60 -36.08 15.24 5.20
CA GLU A 60 -35.79 13.91 5.74
C GLU A 60 -34.73 13.18 4.89
N ARG A 61 -34.84 13.24 3.56
CA ARG A 61 -33.84 12.66 2.65
C ARG A 61 -32.46 13.32 2.79
N LEU A 62 -32.42 14.64 3.00
CA LEU A 62 -31.17 15.38 3.23
C LEU A 62 -30.49 14.93 4.53
N THR A 63 -31.24 14.83 5.63
CA THR A 63 -30.67 14.34 6.90
C THR A 63 -30.16 12.91 6.82
N LYS A 64 -30.84 12.05 6.03
CA LYS A 64 -30.39 10.68 5.77
C LYS A 64 -29.08 10.66 4.97
N LEU A 65 -28.97 11.48 3.92
CA LEU A 65 -27.75 11.62 3.14
C LEU A 65 -26.59 12.14 3.98
N GLU A 66 -26.82 13.11 4.86
CA GLU A 66 -25.80 13.62 5.78
C GLU A 66 -25.26 12.52 6.70
N LYS A 67 -26.15 11.67 7.23
CA LYS A 67 -25.77 10.52 8.07
C LYS A 67 -24.97 9.48 7.29
N ASP A 68 -25.38 9.18 6.06
CA ASP A 68 -24.66 8.25 5.20
C ASP A 68 -23.25 8.78 4.86
N VAL A 69 -23.12 10.09 4.58
CA VAL A 69 -21.82 10.75 4.36
C VAL A 69 -20.94 10.68 5.60
N ALA A 70 -21.47 10.95 6.79
CA ALA A 70 -20.71 10.84 8.04
C ALA A 70 -20.20 9.40 8.27
N THR A 71 -21.03 8.41 7.94
CA THR A 71 -20.65 6.99 8.03
C THR A 71 -19.53 6.63 7.05
N LEU A 72 -19.62 7.13 5.81
CA LEU A 72 -18.57 6.92 4.80
C LEU A 72 -17.25 7.59 5.19
N GLN A 73 -17.30 8.80 5.76
CA GLN A 73 -16.12 9.50 6.27
C GLN A 73 -15.46 8.75 7.45
N GLN A 74 -16.28 8.19 8.35
CA GLN A 74 -15.78 7.38 9.45
C GLN A 74 -15.11 6.10 8.94
N ASN A 75 -15.72 5.42 7.98
CA ASN A 75 -15.13 4.23 7.34
C ASN A 75 -13.81 4.56 6.64
N GLN A 76 -13.74 5.70 5.94
CA GLN A 76 -12.51 6.18 5.31
C GLN A 76 -11.39 6.44 6.33
N LYS A 77 -11.72 7.02 7.50
CA LYS A 77 -10.78 7.22 8.60
C LYS A 77 -10.25 5.88 9.12
N SER A 78 -11.13 4.93 9.40
CA SER A 78 -10.74 3.59 9.85
C SER A 78 -9.87 2.84 8.84
N ILE A 79 -10.18 2.95 7.54
CA ILE A 79 -9.35 2.39 6.46
C ILE A 79 -7.96 3.04 6.44
N ASN A 80 -7.88 4.37 6.57
CA ASN A 80 -6.60 5.07 6.63
C ASN A 80 -5.77 4.67 7.86
N ASP A 81 -6.40 4.46 9.01
CA ASP A 81 -5.73 4.02 10.23
C ASP A 81 -5.17 2.59 10.10
N VAL A 82 -5.90 1.69 9.43
CA VAL A 82 -5.43 0.33 9.09
C VAL A 82 -4.27 0.37 8.10
N LEU A 83 -4.38 1.18 7.05
CA LEU A 83 -3.30 1.37 6.08
C LEU A 83 -2.03 1.93 6.73
N ASN A 84 -2.17 2.91 7.63
CA ASN A 84 -1.04 3.51 8.36
C ASN A 84 -0.43 2.55 9.38
N SER A 85 -1.22 1.67 10.00
CA SER A 85 -0.72 0.65 10.91
C SER A 85 0.06 -0.46 10.18
N ASN A 86 -0.37 -0.81 8.96
CA ASN A 86 0.35 -1.75 8.10
C ASN A 86 1.63 -1.12 7.49
N ASN A 87 1.67 0.20 7.29
CA ASN A 87 2.83 0.92 6.76
C ASN A 87 4.07 0.97 7.68
N ASN A 88 4.00 0.46 8.92
CA ASN A 88 5.15 0.43 9.83
C ASN A 88 5.94 -0.89 9.79
N ASN A 89 5.54 -1.87 8.96
CA ASN A 89 6.32 -3.09 8.74
C ASN A 89 7.11 -3.10 7.43
N TYR A 90 6.94 -2.09 6.57
CA TYR A 90 7.69 -1.97 5.31
C TYR A 90 8.46 -0.66 5.33
N LYS A 91 9.75 -0.73 5.64
CA LYS A 91 10.63 0.45 5.61
C LYS A 91 10.71 0.95 4.17
N LEU A 92 10.16 2.14 3.92
CA LEU A 92 10.10 2.75 2.59
C LEU A 92 11.51 3.06 2.07
N LEU A 93 11.84 2.45 0.94
CA LEU A 93 13.07 2.68 0.20
C LEU A 93 12.90 3.83 -0.79
N PRO A 94 13.99 4.49 -1.21
CA PRO A 94 13.94 5.47 -2.28
C PRO A 94 13.35 4.83 -3.54
N GLU A 95 12.55 5.62 -4.26
CA GLU A 95 11.64 5.25 -5.36
C GLU A 95 12.29 4.50 -6.54
N ASN A 96 13.60 4.25 -6.50
CA ASN A 96 14.41 3.62 -7.55
C ASN A 96 15.38 2.52 -7.03
N ALA A 97 15.29 2.10 -5.77
CA ALA A 97 16.13 1.02 -5.26
C ALA A 97 15.55 -0.35 -5.64
N LEU A 98 16.22 -1.02 -6.60
CA LEU A 98 15.92 -2.40 -6.99
C LEU A 98 16.39 -3.39 -5.91
N ASP A 99 17.40 -3.01 -5.13
CA ASP A 99 17.88 -3.78 -3.98
C ASP A 99 17.54 -3.06 -2.66
N PRO A 100 16.54 -3.55 -1.90
CA PRO A 100 16.17 -2.98 -0.61
C PRO A 100 17.21 -3.22 0.49
N CYS A 101 18.04 -4.25 0.32
CA CYS A 101 18.92 -4.75 1.35
C CYS A 101 20.16 -3.88 1.55
N GLU A 102 20.42 -2.98 0.59
CA GLU A 102 21.43 -1.93 0.67
C GLU A 102 21.27 -1.02 1.89
N THR A 103 20.02 -0.68 2.20
CA THR A 103 19.68 0.28 3.26
C THR A 103 18.90 -0.35 4.41
N ALA A 104 18.66 -1.66 4.33
CA ALA A 104 18.10 -2.43 5.42
C ALA A 104 18.99 -2.29 6.66
N ARG A 105 18.36 -2.21 7.84
CA ARG A 105 19.08 -2.08 9.14
C ARG A 105 18.90 -3.28 10.05
N SER A 106 18.08 -4.22 9.63
CA SER A 106 17.71 -5.41 10.38
C SER A 106 17.21 -6.45 9.40
N SER A 107 17.43 -7.73 9.69
CA SER A 107 16.90 -8.81 8.89
C SER A 107 15.37 -8.75 8.86
N GLY A 108 14.76 -9.03 7.71
CA GLY A 108 13.31 -8.93 7.56
C GLY A 108 12.83 -8.83 6.13
N VAL A 109 11.51 -8.71 5.98
CA VAL A 109 10.85 -8.59 4.68
C VAL A 109 10.78 -7.12 4.30
N TYR A 110 11.22 -6.81 3.09
CA TYR A 110 11.18 -5.49 2.49
C TYR A 110 10.43 -5.56 1.15
N LYS A 111 9.87 -4.44 0.71
CA LYS A 111 9.06 -4.38 -0.51
C LYS A 111 9.74 -3.53 -1.58
N ILE A 112 9.93 -4.11 -2.76
CA ILE A 112 10.39 -3.40 -3.96
C ILE A 112 9.15 -2.80 -4.63
N GLN A 113 8.98 -1.49 -4.51
CA GLN A 113 7.75 -0.80 -4.93
C GLN A 113 7.53 -0.86 -6.45
N GLN A 114 8.58 -0.81 -7.28
CA GLN A 114 8.41 -0.83 -8.74
C GLN A 114 7.77 -2.13 -9.25
N PHE A 115 8.06 -3.24 -8.58
CA PHE A 115 7.59 -4.57 -8.96
C PHE A 115 6.47 -5.09 -8.06
N ASN A 116 6.11 -4.33 -7.03
CA ASN A 116 5.16 -4.77 -5.99
C ASN A 116 5.54 -6.14 -5.37
N GLN A 117 6.85 -6.43 -5.27
CA GLN A 117 7.36 -7.73 -4.81
C GLN A 117 8.00 -7.62 -3.42
N ASN A 118 7.77 -8.62 -2.58
CA ASN A 118 8.45 -8.76 -1.30
C ASN A 118 9.76 -9.54 -1.45
N VAL A 119 10.80 -9.12 -0.75
CA VAL A 119 12.09 -9.82 -0.67
C VAL A 119 12.55 -9.87 0.79
N TYR A 120 13.43 -10.82 1.11
CA TYR A 120 13.99 -10.94 2.44
C TYR A 120 15.42 -10.42 2.46
N CYS A 121 15.72 -9.51 3.38
CA CYS A 121 17.07 -9.05 3.63
C CYS A 121 17.62 -9.75 4.87
N GLU A 122 18.81 -10.33 4.74
CA GLU A 122 19.62 -10.86 5.81
C GLU A 122 20.70 -9.84 6.18
N MET A 123 20.70 -9.42 7.44
CA MET A 123 21.59 -8.40 7.98
C MET A 123 22.51 -8.95 9.09
N ASP A 124 22.24 -10.15 9.58
CA ASP A 124 22.94 -10.73 10.74
C ASP A 124 24.11 -11.65 10.32
N THR A 125 24.09 -12.15 9.08
CA THR A 125 25.15 -13.02 8.53
C THR A 125 26.04 -12.29 7.53
N PHE A 126 27.29 -12.73 7.38
CA PHE A 126 28.25 -12.23 6.37
C PHE A 126 28.36 -10.70 6.29
N SER A 127 28.36 -10.01 7.45
CA SER A 127 28.38 -8.53 7.55
C SER A 127 27.13 -7.80 7.02
N GLY A 128 26.07 -8.54 6.68
CA GLY A 128 24.76 -8.00 6.29
C GLY A 128 24.72 -7.39 4.89
N GLY A 129 23.54 -6.92 4.50
CA GLY A 129 23.27 -6.36 3.17
C GLY A 129 22.86 -7.42 2.17
N TRP A 130 22.26 -8.51 2.64
CA TRP A 130 22.09 -9.70 1.84
C TRP A 130 20.61 -9.92 1.44
N LEU A 131 20.22 -9.54 0.22
CA LEU A 131 19.00 -10.02 -0.47
C LEU A 131 18.93 -11.55 -0.69
N VAL A 132 18.09 -12.26 0.06
CA VAL A 132 17.89 -13.71 -0.07
C VAL A 132 17.01 -14.04 -1.28
N ILE A 133 17.57 -14.81 -2.23
CA ILE A 133 16.90 -15.19 -3.49
C ILE A 133 16.22 -16.56 -3.45
N GLN A 134 16.65 -17.43 -2.54
CA GLN A 134 16.10 -18.76 -2.32
C GLN A 134 16.32 -19.12 -0.86
N GLN A 135 15.31 -19.72 -0.22
CA GLN A 135 15.44 -20.24 1.13
C GLN A 135 14.77 -21.61 1.24
N ARG A 136 15.49 -22.55 1.87
CA ARG A 136 14.99 -23.90 2.21
C ARG A 136 15.18 -24.10 3.71
N VAL A 137 14.07 -24.35 4.41
CA VAL A 137 14.08 -24.58 5.86
C VAL A 137 13.54 -25.96 6.17
N ARG A 138 14.25 -26.68 7.04
CA ARG A 138 13.78 -27.95 7.55
C ARG A 138 12.87 -27.66 8.75
N LYS A 139 11.55 -27.72 8.53
CA LYS A 139 10.57 -27.74 9.63
C LYS A 139 10.37 -29.20 10.05
N GLU A 140 10.48 -29.49 11.34
CA GLU A 140 10.34 -30.85 11.88
C GLU A 140 8.90 -31.37 11.74
N ASP A 141 7.91 -30.51 11.91
CA ASP A 141 6.48 -30.86 11.86
C ASP A 141 5.69 -30.13 10.75
N GLY A 142 6.39 -29.54 9.78
CA GLY A 142 5.80 -28.58 8.83
C GLY A 142 5.67 -29.07 7.39
N PHE A 143 4.68 -28.52 6.68
CA PHE A 143 4.59 -28.62 5.22
C PHE A 143 5.82 -27.98 4.57
N ARG A 144 6.50 -28.76 3.70
CA ARG A 144 7.59 -28.27 2.86
C ARG A 144 7.04 -27.78 1.54
N LEU A 145 7.54 -26.63 1.07
CA LEU A 145 7.23 -26.12 -0.23
C LEU A 145 7.79 -27.07 -1.32
N ASN A 146 6.94 -27.45 -2.27
CA ASN A 146 7.37 -28.20 -3.44
C ASN A 146 8.18 -27.30 -4.39
N PHE A 147 9.38 -27.76 -4.79
CA PHE A 147 10.25 -27.10 -5.76
C PHE A 147 10.26 -27.82 -7.13
N ASP A 148 9.60 -28.96 -7.26
CA ASP A 148 9.34 -29.58 -8.57
C ASP A 148 8.17 -28.85 -9.23
N ARG A 149 8.52 -27.83 -10.04
CA ARG A 149 7.61 -26.81 -10.57
C ARG A 149 7.87 -26.56 -12.05
N TYR A 150 6.88 -26.02 -12.74
CA TYR A 150 7.04 -25.67 -14.16
C TYR A 150 7.92 -24.43 -14.35
N TRP A 151 8.46 -24.26 -15.56
CA TRP A 151 9.29 -23.11 -15.92
C TRP A 151 8.63 -21.77 -15.59
N THR A 152 7.34 -21.63 -15.87
CA THR A 152 6.59 -20.40 -15.61
C THR A 152 6.55 -20.03 -14.12
N GLU A 153 6.50 -21.02 -13.23
CA GLU A 153 6.56 -20.81 -11.78
C GLU A 153 7.98 -20.39 -11.36
N PHE A 154 9.03 -21.00 -11.92
CA PHE A 154 10.41 -20.56 -11.67
C PHE A 154 10.69 -19.16 -12.21
N GLN A 155 10.07 -18.78 -13.33
CA GLN A 155 10.16 -17.43 -13.87
C GLN A 155 9.53 -16.41 -12.92
N ALA A 156 8.30 -16.68 -12.46
CA ALA A 156 7.55 -15.76 -11.60
C ALA A 156 8.01 -15.74 -10.13
N GLY A 157 8.54 -16.86 -9.62
CA GLY A 157 8.78 -17.07 -8.19
C GLY A 157 7.61 -17.77 -7.49
N PHE A 158 7.91 -18.39 -6.35
CA PHE A 158 6.90 -19.12 -5.57
C PHE A 158 7.34 -19.25 -4.10
N GLY A 159 6.36 -19.54 -3.22
CA GLY A 159 6.57 -19.66 -1.78
C GLY A 159 6.27 -18.38 -1.01
N THR A 160 6.69 -18.37 0.25
CA THR A 160 6.42 -17.26 1.19
C THR A 160 7.73 -16.64 1.64
N VAL A 161 7.89 -15.36 1.34
CA VAL A 161 9.05 -14.56 1.76
C VAL A 161 8.85 -14.10 3.19
N GLU A 162 9.49 -14.80 4.12
CA GLU A 162 9.48 -14.54 5.57
C GLU A 162 10.75 -15.14 6.21
N LYS A 163 11.04 -14.80 7.47
CA LYS A 163 12.29 -15.19 8.16
C LYS A 163 12.57 -16.69 8.14
N ASP A 164 11.53 -17.50 8.39
CA ASP A 164 11.61 -18.97 8.40
C ASP A 164 10.73 -19.57 7.30
N GLY A 165 10.67 -18.87 6.17
CA GLY A 165 9.90 -19.24 4.99
C GLY A 165 10.68 -20.15 4.05
N GLU A 166 9.95 -20.82 3.16
CA GLU A 166 10.53 -21.43 1.97
C GLU A 166 10.03 -20.67 0.75
N PHE A 167 10.95 -20.30 -0.13
CA PHE A 167 10.61 -19.59 -1.35
C PHE A 167 11.72 -19.63 -2.41
N TRP A 168 11.33 -19.30 -3.62
CA TRP A 168 12.16 -18.93 -4.75
C TRP A 168 11.72 -17.56 -5.24
N LEU A 169 12.66 -16.60 -5.33
CA LEU A 169 12.34 -15.21 -5.65
C LEU A 169 11.80 -15.01 -7.07
N GLY A 170 12.18 -15.88 -8.01
CA GLY A 170 11.80 -15.79 -9.42
C GLY A 170 12.94 -15.31 -10.32
N LEU A 171 13.07 -15.93 -11.49
CA LEU A 171 14.12 -15.60 -12.47
C LEU A 171 13.94 -14.20 -13.06
N GLU A 172 12.71 -13.75 -13.26
CA GLU A 172 12.46 -12.42 -13.81
C GLU A 172 12.98 -11.32 -12.88
N MET A 173 12.68 -11.45 -11.58
CA MET A 173 13.21 -10.53 -10.55
C MET A 173 14.75 -10.59 -10.47
N LEU A 174 15.30 -11.80 -10.42
CA LEU A 174 16.75 -12.02 -10.39
C LEU A 174 17.46 -11.38 -11.60
N HIS A 175 16.88 -11.52 -12.79
CA HIS A 175 17.41 -10.90 -14.00
C HIS A 175 17.39 -9.37 -13.89
N GLN A 176 16.30 -8.76 -13.43
CA GLN A 176 16.22 -7.30 -13.25
C GLN A 176 17.26 -6.78 -12.25
N ILE A 177 17.43 -7.47 -11.12
CA ILE A 177 18.39 -7.11 -10.08
C ILE A 177 19.81 -7.22 -10.61
N THR A 178 20.19 -8.40 -11.12
CA THR A 178 21.56 -8.67 -11.59
C THR A 178 21.95 -7.91 -12.86
N HIS A 179 20.98 -7.44 -13.64
CA HIS A 179 21.24 -6.53 -14.76
C HIS A 179 21.58 -5.10 -14.31
N SER A 180 21.19 -4.71 -13.09
CA SER A 180 21.36 -3.34 -12.59
C SER A 180 22.76 -3.02 -12.05
N GLY A 181 23.61 -4.04 -11.85
CA GLY A 181 24.94 -3.92 -11.26
C GLY A 181 25.70 -5.23 -11.23
N GLU A 182 26.88 -5.25 -10.58
CA GLU A 182 27.69 -6.46 -10.43
C GLU A 182 27.35 -7.15 -9.12
N TYR A 183 26.92 -8.43 -9.18
CA TYR A 183 26.38 -9.17 -8.05
C TYR A 183 27.31 -10.28 -7.53
N GLU A 184 27.58 -10.33 -6.21
CA GLU A 184 28.19 -11.49 -5.54
C GLU A 184 27.14 -12.54 -5.13
N LEU A 185 27.61 -13.77 -4.94
CA LEU A 185 26.76 -14.95 -4.80
C LEU A 185 27.31 -15.87 -3.70
N ALA A 186 26.65 -15.92 -2.53
CA ALA A 186 27.05 -16.75 -1.39
C ALA A 186 26.16 -17.99 -1.24
N VAL A 187 26.64 -19.13 -0.74
CA VAL A 187 25.79 -20.30 -0.44
C VAL A 187 26.03 -20.77 0.97
N GLU A 188 25.07 -20.53 1.85
CA GLU A 188 25.10 -21.16 3.17
C GLU A 188 24.63 -22.61 3.08
N PHE A 189 25.09 -23.50 3.95
CA PHE A 189 24.42 -24.76 4.24
C PHE A 189 24.40 -24.90 5.75
N ARG A 190 23.33 -25.46 6.31
CA ARG A 190 23.27 -25.81 7.73
C ARG A 190 22.93 -27.28 7.80
N ASP A 191 23.84 -28.03 8.43
CA ASP A 191 23.63 -29.43 8.75
C ASP A 191 22.98 -29.56 10.13
N SER A 192 22.28 -30.67 10.35
CA SER A 192 21.63 -30.97 11.63
C SER A 192 22.66 -31.72 12.48
N ASN A 193 23.26 -31.07 13.46
CA ASN A 193 24.04 -31.77 14.51
C ASN A 193 23.11 -32.32 15.59
#